data_AF-A0A6V7XLU0-F1
#
_entry.id   AF-A0A6V7XLU0-F1
#
_cell.length_a   1.000
_cell.length_b   1.000
_cell.length_c   1.000
_cell.angle_alpha   90.00
_cell.angle_beta   90.00
_cell.angle_gamma   90.00
#
_symmetry.space_group_name_H-M   'P 1'
#
loop_
_entity.id
_entity.type
_entity.pdbx_description
1 polymer ?
#
loop_
_entity_poly.entity_id
_entity_poly.type
_entity_poly.pdbx_seq_one_letter_code
_entity_poly.pdbx_strand_id
1 'polypeptide(L)'
;MLAHHLNTFYGDSVKAFAVHPGAVRTQMSDNVCHKGTRKMLFFLRRLLIEPEAAAKNVLFCVDNNLKNGQYKHANCIKKLPAATRKQKNIDALIETSRKLIEQFRTETKNIGEC
;
A
#
# COMPACT_ATOMS: atom_id res chain seq x y z
N MET A 1 5.63 -0.95 -5.94
CA MET A 1 6.72 -0.01 -6.29
C MET A 1 7.81 -0.03 -5.25
N LEU A 2 7.56 0.46 -4.02
CA LEU A 2 8.57 0.51 -2.96
C LEU A 2 9.10 -0.88 -2.57
N ALA A 3 8.22 -1.87 -2.36
CA ALA A 3 8.65 -3.24 -2.04
C ALA A 3 9.60 -3.84 -3.11
N HIS A 4 9.31 -3.57 -4.39
CA HIS A 4 10.18 -3.99 -5.49
C HIS A 4 11.55 -3.31 -5.43
N HIS A 5 11.58 -2.00 -5.18
CA HIS A 5 12.84 -1.25 -5.05
C HIS A 5 13.67 -1.73 -3.85
N LEU A 6 13.05 -1.94 -2.69
CA LEU A 6 13.75 -2.44 -1.50
C LEU A 6 14.38 -3.81 -1.77
N ASN A 7 13.63 -4.75 -2.35
CA ASN A 7 14.16 -6.07 -2.69
C ASN A 7 15.26 -6.02 -3.76
N THR A 8 15.19 -5.08 -4.71
CA THR A 8 16.22 -4.94 -5.75
C THR A 8 17.50 -4.30 -5.20
N PHE A 9 17.39 -3.30 -4.33
CA PHE A 9 18.54 -2.56 -3.82
C PHE A 9 19.24 -3.26 -2.66
N TYR A 10 18.48 -3.84 -1.74
CA TYR A 10 19.00 -4.50 -0.54
C TYR A 10 19.13 -6.02 -0.68
N GLY A 11 18.70 -6.58 -1.82
CA GLY A 11 18.78 -8.01 -2.09
C GLY A 11 18.10 -8.85 -1.00
N ASP A 12 18.81 -9.86 -0.51
CA ASP A 12 18.29 -10.78 0.51
C ASP A 12 18.35 -10.23 1.95
N SER A 13 18.98 -9.07 2.17
CA SER A 13 19.06 -8.47 3.52
C SER A 13 17.73 -7.89 3.99
N VAL A 14 16.84 -7.54 3.06
CA VAL A 14 15.49 -7.03 3.36
C VAL A 14 14.48 -7.68 2.43
N LYS A 15 13.42 -8.25 3.01
CA LYS A 15 12.25 -8.72 2.26
C LYS A 15 11.08 -7.79 2.46
N ALA A 16 10.68 -7.12 1.40
CA ALA A 16 9.53 -6.24 1.36
C ALA A 16 8.42 -6.83 0.50
N PHE A 17 7.18 -6.75 0.98
CA PHE A 17 6.00 -7.26 0.32
C PHE A 17 4.99 -6.15 0.08
N ALA A 18 4.18 -6.30 -0.98
CA ALA A 18 3.02 -5.47 -1.23
C ALA A 18 1.76 -6.34 -1.17
N VAL A 19 0.73 -5.82 -0.51
CA VAL A 19 -0.53 -6.54 -0.30
C VAL A 19 -1.67 -5.59 -0.62
N HIS A 20 -2.54 -6.01 -1.54
CA HIS A 20 -3.89 -5.51 -1.64
C HIS A 20 -4.78 -6.52 -0.91
N PRO A 21 -5.18 -6.27 0.36
CA PRO A 21 -5.83 -7.29 1.18
C PRO A 21 -7.24 -7.65 0.70
N GLY A 22 -7.83 -6.83 -0.17
CA GLY A 22 -9.21 -6.93 -0.62
C GLY A 22 -9.92 -5.60 -0.39
N ALA A 23 -11.20 -5.52 -0.75
CA ALA A 23 -12.04 -4.39 -0.37
C ALA A 23 -12.52 -4.64 1.07
N VAL A 24 -11.89 -3.99 2.05
CA VAL A 24 -12.07 -4.31 3.48
C VAL A 24 -13.07 -3.36 4.12
N ARG A 25 -13.96 -3.90 4.95
CA ARG A 25 -14.90 -3.13 5.75
C ARG A 25 -14.17 -2.44 6.92
N THR A 26 -13.74 -1.21 6.71
CA THR A 26 -13.03 -0.39 7.72
C THR A 26 -13.66 1.00 7.83
N GLN A 27 -13.29 1.77 8.87
CA GLN A 27 -13.74 3.16 9.02
C GLN A 27 -13.38 4.05 7.83
N MET A 28 -12.28 3.74 7.12
CA MET A 28 -11.92 4.44 5.87
C MET A 28 -12.97 4.26 4.76
N SER A 29 -13.75 3.18 4.80
CA SER A 29 -14.82 2.92 3.83
C SER A 29 -16.17 3.54 4.21
N ASP A 30 -16.35 3.99 5.46
CA ASP A 30 -17.65 4.46 5.95
C ASP A 30 -18.06 5.81 5.33
N ASN A 31 -17.09 6.68 5.02
CA ASN A 31 -17.34 8.03 4.48
C ASN A 31 -17.34 8.12 2.96
N VAL A 32 -17.17 7.01 2.25
CA VAL A 32 -17.25 6.97 0.77
C VAL A 32 -18.71 7.16 0.28
N CYS A 33 -19.69 7.18 1.20
CA CYS A 33 -21.12 7.25 0.90
C CYS A 33 -21.66 8.68 0.88
N HIS A 34 -21.82 9.27 -0.31
CA HIS A 34 -22.74 10.40 -0.50
C HIS A 34 -24.19 9.95 -0.18
N LYS A 35 -25.04 10.83 0.37
CA LYS A 35 -26.43 10.47 0.80
C LYS A 35 -27.24 9.73 -0.28
N GLY A 36 -27.02 10.03 -1.57
CA GLY A 36 -27.71 9.39 -2.70
C GLY A 36 -27.25 7.96 -3.03
N THR A 37 -26.02 7.57 -2.65
CA THR A 37 -25.45 6.25 -2.96
C THR A 37 -25.52 5.27 -1.80
N ARG A 38 -26.03 5.69 -0.63
CA ARG A 38 -26.11 4.86 0.60
C ARG A 38 -26.79 3.51 0.41
N LYS A 39 -27.90 3.43 -0.34
CA LYS A 39 -28.60 2.14 -0.58
C LYS A 39 -27.74 1.19 -1.40
N MET A 40 -27.15 1.67 -2.50
CA MET A 40 -26.24 0.89 -3.35
C MET A 40 -24.99 0.46 -2.59
N LEU A 41 -24.41 1.37 -1.80
CA LEU A 41 -23.22 1.09 -1.00
C LEU A 41 -23.49 0.17 0.19
N PHE A 42 -24.72 0.09 0.70
CA PHE A 42 -25.11 -0.91 1.70
C PHE A 42 -25.04 -2.33 1.13
N PHE A 43 -25.43 -2.52 -0.14
CA PHE A 43 -25.23 -3.78 -0.85
C PHE A 43 -23.75 -4.03 -1.17
N LEU A 44 -23.00 -3.01 -1.58
CA LEU A 44 -21.55 -3.14 -1.80
C LEU A 44 -20.80 -3.41 -0.49
N ARG A 45 -21.29 -2.97 0.67
CA ARG A 45 -20.72 -3.29 1.99
C ARG A 45 -20.74 -4.79 2.28
N ARG A 46 -21.74 -5.52 1.75
CA ARG A 46 -21.78 -7.00 1.81
C ARG A 46 -20.77 -7.67 0.89
N LEU A 47 -20.24 -6.96 -0.11
CA LEU A 47 -19.15 -7.44 -0.96
C LEU A 47 -17.76 -7.14 -0.37
N LEU A 48 -17.71 -6.32 0.69
CA LEU A 48 -16.47 -6.08 1.42
C LEU A 48 -16.16 -7.28 2.30
N ILE A 49 -14.88 -7.61 2.39
CA ILE A 49 -14.39 -8.62 3.31
C ILE A 49 -14.24 -8.04 4.72
N GLU A 50 -14.39 -8.90 5.73
CA GLU A 50 -14.13 -8.53 7.12
C GLU A 50 -12.61 -8.36 7.37
N PRO A 51 -12.21 -7.50 8.33
CA PRO A 51 -10.81 -7.23 8.64
C PRO A 51 -9.96 -8.48 8.92
N GLU A 52 -10.53 -9.52 9.53
CA GLU A 52 -9.84 -10.77 9.83
C GLU A 52 -9.44 -11.52 8.55
N ALA A 53 -10.30 -11.50 7.53
CA ALA A 53 -10.00 -12.08 6.24
C ALA A 53 -8.90 -11.29 5.51
N ALA A 54 -8.92 -9.96 5.64
CA ALA A 54 -7.86 -9.08 5.14
C ALA A 54 -6.51 -9.35 5.82
N ALA A 55 -6.50 -9.54 7.14
CA ALA A 55 -5.30 -9.84 7.92
C ALA A 55 -4.66 -11.17 7.50
N LYS A 56 -5.46 -12.21 7.23
CA LYS A 56 -4.96 -13.49 6.69
C LYS A 56 -4.21 -13.31 5.36
N ASN A 57 -4.64 -12.39 4.49
CA ASN A 57 -3.93 -12.10 3.25
C ASN A 57 -2.59 -11.40 3.48
N VAL A 58 -2.45 -10.63 4.55
CA VAL A 58 -1.18 -10.01 4.97
C VAL A 58 -0.24 -11.07 5.53
N LEU A 59 -0.72 -11.90 6.47
CA LEU A 59 0.05 -13.00 7.07
C LEU A 59 0.56 -13.97 6.00
N PHE A 60 -0.27 -14.28 5.00
CA PHE A 60 0.15 -15.09 3.85
C PHE A 60 1.45 -14.57 3.22
N CYS A 61 1.66 -13.26 3.12
CA CYS A 61 2.87 -12.71 2.51
C CYS A 61 4.10 -12.82 3.41
N VAL A 62 3.92 -12.91 4.72
CA VAL A 62 5.00 -13.15 5.68
C VAL A 62 5.42 -14.62 5.61
N ASP A 63 4.43 -15.52 5.60
CA ASP A 63 4.66 -16.96 5.59
C ASP A 63 5.12 -17.48 4.22
N ASN A 64 4.76 -16.79 3.14
CA ASN A 64 5.07 -17.21 1.77
C ASN A 64 6.05 -16.25 1.12
N ASN A 65 7.18 -16.79 0.68
CA ASN A 65 8.26 -16.03 0.05
C ASN A 65 7.88 -15.61 -1.39
N LEU A 66 7.04 -14.56 -1.52
CA LEU A 66 6.63 -14.03 -2.82
C LEU A 66 7.85 -13.59 -3.66
N LYS A 67 7.81 -13.87 -4.97
CA LYS A 67 8.92 -13.46 -5.86
C LYS A 67 8.95 -11.94 -6.01
N ASN A 68 10.15 -11.38 -6.20
CA ASN A 68 10.31 -9.96 -6.46
C ASN A 68 9.45 -9.53 -7.67
N GLY A 69 8.76 -8.39 -7.54
CA GLY A 69 7.81 -7.90 -8.56
C GLY A 69 6.42 -8.54 -8.50
N GLN A 70 6.13 -9.40 -7.52
CA GLN A 70 4.79 -9.90 -7.23
C GLN A 70 4.15 -9.17 -6.05
N TYR A 71 2.83 -9.27 -5.96
CA TYR A 71 2.05 -8.80 -4.82
C TYR A 71 0.83 -9.70 -4.59
N LYS A 72 0.37 -9.78 -3.35
CA LYS A 72 -0.87 -10.49 -3.01
C LYS A 72 -2.06 -9.60 -3.28
N HIS A 73 -3.01 -10.07 -4.10
CA HIS A 73 -4.24 -9.38 -4.44
C HIS A 73 -5.43 -10.21 -3.96
N ALA A 74 -5.90 -9.91 -2.75
CA ALA A 74 -6.92 -10.67 -2.04
C ALA A 74 -6.59 -12.18 -2.09
N ASN A 75 -7.39 -12.97 -2.79
CA ASN A 75 -7.26 -14.43 -2.92
C ASN A 75 -6.19 -14.90 -3.92
N CYS A 76 -5.55 -14.04 -4.73
CA CYS A 76 -4.58 -14.47 -5.74
C CYS A 76 -3.23 -13.72 -5.67
N ILE A 77 -2.20 -14.25 -6.33
CA ILE A 77 -0.90 -13.57 -6.50
C ILE A 77 -0.87 -12.94 -7.89
N LYS A 78 -0.49 -11.67 -7.97
CA LYS A 78 -0.39 -10.93 -9.24
C LYS A 78 1.02 -10.37 -9.43
N LYS A 79 1.38 -10.13 -10.69
CA LYS A 79 2.59 -9.36 -11.05
C LYS A 79 2.29 -7.87 -10.97
N LEU A 80 3.26 -7.08 -10.52
CA LEU A 80 3.17 -5.62 -10.56
C LEU A 80 3.08 -5.11 -12.01
N PRO A 81 2.20 -4.13 -12.31
CA PRO A 81 2.13 -3.53 -13.64
C PRO A 81 3.50 -3.01 -14.10
N ALA A 82 3.81 -3.12 -15.40
CA ALA A 82 5.14 -2.75 -15.92
C ALA A 82 5.53 -1.29 -15.61
N ALA A 83 4.58 -0.36 -15.68
CA ALA A 83 4.81 1.05 -15.34
C ALA A 83 5.26 1.26 -13.87
N THR A 84 4.81 0.39 -12.96
CA THR A 84 5.16 0.44 -11.54
C THR A 84 6.49 -0.26 -11.22
N ARG A 85 7.10 -0.92 -12.22
CA ARG A 85 8.41 -1.58 -12.12
C ARG A 85 9.53 -0.80 -12.83
N LYS A 86 9.20 0.30 -13.52
CA LYS A 86 10.22 1.14 -14.17
C LYS A 86 11.06 1.83 -13.09
N GLN A 87 12.36 1.51 -13.05
CA GLN A 87 13.28 2.04 -12.04
C GLN A 87 13.26 3.58 -12.00
N LYS A 88 13.30 4.24 -13.17
CA LYS A 88 13.17 5.70 -13.30
C LYS A 88 11.98 6.29 -12.54
N ASN A 89 10.82 5.63 -12.58
CA ASN A 89 9.62 6.12 -11.90
C ASN A 89 9.75 5.96 -10.37
N ILE A 90 10.38 4.87 -9.93
CA ILE A 90 10.56 4.60 -8.51
C ILE A 90 11.61 5.55 -7.92
N ASP A 91 12.72 5.76 -8.62
CA ASP A 91 13.77 6.69 -8.20
C ASP A 91 13.23 8.12 -8.08
N ALA A 92 12.48 8.58 -9.09
CA ALA A 92 11.83 9.89 -9.05
C ALA A 92 10.85 10.04 -7.88
N LEU A 93 10.07 8.99 -7.57
CA LEU A 93 9.16 9.00 -6.43
C LEU A 93 9.92 9.08 -5.10
N ILE A 94 11.01 8.33 -4.94
CA ILE A 94 11.83 8.31 -3.72
C ILE A 94 12.53 9.66 -3.53
N GLU A 95 13.13 10.21 -4.59
CA GLU A 95 13.79 11.50 -4.55
C GLU A 95 12.81 12.61 -4.15
N THR A 96 11.65 12.65 -4.80
CA THR A 96 10.60 13.65 -4.50
C THR A 96 10.10 13.48 -3.07
N SER A 97 9.88 12.25 -2.62
CA SER A 97 9.43 11.96 -1.26
C SER A 97 10.46 12.42 -0.21
N ARG A 98 11.76 12.21 -0.47
CA ARG A 98 12.84 12.69 0.42
C ARG A 98 12.88 14.21 0.52
N LYS A 99 12.77 14.91 -0.62
CA LYS A 99 12.73 16.38 -0.65
C LYS A 99 11.55 16.93 0.18
N LEU A 100 10.36 16.36 -0.01
CA LEU A 100 9.16 16.75 0.75
C LEU A 100 9.33 16.50 2.25
N ILE A 101 9.80 15.31 2.64
CA ILE A 101 10.02 14.97 4.06
C ILE A 101 11.02 15.92 4.71
N GLU A 102 12.10 16.27 4.01
CA GLU A 102 13.12 17.17 4.55
C GLU A 102 12.59 18.60 4.74
N GLN A 103 11.79 19.11 3.78
CA GLN A 103 11.12 20.39 3.91
C GLN A 103 10.25 20.45 5.18
N PHE A 104 9.38 19.44 5.38
CA PHE A 104 8.55 19.36 6.59
C PHE A 104 9.39 19.29 7.87
N ARG A 105 10.51 18.57 7.89
CA ARG A 105 11.40 18.52 9.05
C ARG A 105 12.02 19.87 9.38
N THR A 106 12.45 20.62 8.38
CA THR A 106 13.01 21.96 8.58
C THR A 106 11.96 22.95 9.07
N GLU A 107 10.73 22.91 8.53
CA GLU A 107 9.63 23.77 8.97
C GLU A 107 9.22 23.48 10.42
N THR A 108 9.15 22.21 10.82
CA THR A 108 8.77 21.82 12.18
C THR A 108 9.80 22.29 13.22
N LYS A 109 11.09 22.28 12.88
CA LYS A 109 12.15 22.82 13.76
C LYS A 109 12.02 24.32 13.98
N ASN A 110 11.68 25.07 12.92
CA ASN A 110 11.51 26.52 13.02
C ASN A 110 10.27 26.95 13.81
N ILE A 111 9.27 26.06 13.98
CA ILE A 111 8.05 26.33 14.78
C ILE A 111 8.28 26.06 16.28
N GLY A 112 9.27 25.20 16.63
CA GLY A 112 9.58 24.84 18.01
C GLY A 112 10.59 25.77 18.72
N GLU A 113 11.06 26.83 18.06
CA GLU A 113 12.04 27.79 18.57
C GLU A 113 11.44 29.16 18.94
N CYS A 114 10.11 29.26 19.14
CA CYS A 114 9.45 30.44 19.70
C CYS A 114 9.16 30.30 21.20
#